data_AF-A0A2E8XFJ5-F1
#
_entry.id   AF-A0A2E8XFJ5-F1
#
_cell.length_a   1.000
_cell.length_b   1.000
_cell.length_c   1.000
_cell.angle_alpha   90.00
_cell.angle_beta   90.00
_cell.angle_gamma   90.00
#
_symmetry.space_group_name_H-M   'P 1'
#
loop_
_entity.id
_entity.type
_entity.pdbx_description
1 polymer ?
#
loop_
_entity_poly.entity_id
_entity_poly.type
_entity_poly.pdbx_seq_one_letter_code
_entity_poly.pdbx_strand_id
1 'polypeptide(L)'
;MDKFRDIRPYQDDEIRPVLDQILLDGEMLDSIARFYYPRLTRIFPEAMKNAASKKLREQVKTVHDVKSMQDVIAGYMDKMIQDTTTELTNSGLEHLKDGRNYLFISNHRDITMDPAFVNYMLYHAGHETLQIAIGDNLLKKPFVTDLMRLNKSFIVHRSLKGRELLQSLKLLSEYMHHCVS
;
A
#
# COMPACT_ATOMS: atom_id res chain seq x y z
N MET A 1 21.02 -11.16 8.84
CA MET A 1 20.16 -10.03 9.25
C MET A 1 19.75 -9.29 8.00
N ASP A 2 18.46 -9.04 7.83
CA ASP A 2 17.93 -8.31 6.70
C ASP A 2 18.22 -6.80 6.87
N LYS A 3 19.13 -6.28 6.04
CA LYS A 3 19.62 -4.89 6.12
C LYS A 3 18.52 -3.85 5.90
N PHE A 4 17.53 -4.16 5.07
CA PHE A 4 16.52 -3.19 4.63
C PHE A 4 15.20 -3.31 5.37
N ARG A 5 15.10 -4.23 6.35
CA ARG A 5 13.87 -4.60 7.05
C ARG A 5 13.05 -3.41 7.56
N ASP A 6 13.70 -2.35 8.02
CA ASP A 6 13.01 -1.19 8.61
C ASP A 6 12.34 -0.29 7.56
N ILE A 7 12.80 -0.34 6.31
CA ILE A 7 12.30 0.53 5.24
C ILE A 7 11.57 -0.22 4.14
N ARG A 8 11.88 -1.50 3.88
CA ARG A 8 11.30 -2.24 2.76
C ARG A 8 9.83 -2.61 2.99
N PRO A 9 9.08 -2.94 1.93
CA PRO A 9 7.75 -3.51 2.06
C PRO A 9 7.78 -4.89 2.70
N TYR A 10 6.62 -5.38 3.12
CA TYR A 10 6.50 -6.73 3.67
C TYR A 10 6.75 -7.81 2.60
N GLN A 11 7.38 -8.91 3.01
CA GLN A 11 7.56 -10.12 2.20
C GLN A 11 6.40 -11.10 2.44
N ASP A 12 6.27 -12.11 1.58
CA ASP A 12 5.15 -13.05 1.59
C ASP A 12 4.89 -13.69 2.97
N ASP A 13 5.96 -14.06 3.69
CA ASP A 13 5.87 -14.66 5.03
C ASP A 13 5.42 -13.66 6.11
N GLU A 14 5.57 -12.37 5.86
CA GLU A 14 5.17 -11.28 6.76
C GLU A 14 3.72 -10.81 6.54
N ILE A 15 3.13 -11.10 5.37
CA ILE A 15 1.79 -10.61 4.99
C ILE A 15 0.72 -11.08 5.97
N ARG A 16 0.60 -12.40 6.18
CA ARG A 16 -0.48 -12.95 7.01
C ARG A 16 -0.38 -12.49 8.47
N PRO A 17 0.78 -12.59 9.15
CA PRO A 17 0.90 -12.14 10.54
C PRO A 17 0.55 -10.66 10.73
N VAL A 18 1.02 -9.78 9.84
CA VAL A 18 0.75 -8.34 9.92
C VAL A 18 -0.73 -8.05 9.69
N LEU A 19 -1.32 -8.69 8.67
CA LEU A 19 -2.74 -8.54 8.36
C LEU A 19 -3.62 -8.96 9.54
N ASP A 20 -3.28 -10.07 10.21
CA ASP A 20 -4.00 -10.53 11.41
C ASP A 20 -3.93 -9.51 12.56
N GLN A 21 -2.80 -8.86 12.77
CA GLN A 21 -2.67 -7.79 13.78
C GLN A 21 -3.54 -6.58 13.42
N ILE A 22 -3.49 -6.15 12.15
CA ILE A 22 -4.31 -5.05 11.65
C ILE A 22 -5.81 -5.34 11.83
N LEU A 23 -6.26 -6.56 11.59
CA LEU A 23 -7.67 -6.97 11.75
C LEU A 23 -8.17 -6.94 13.20
N LEU A 24 -7.26 -6.87 14.17
CA LEU A 24 -7.55 -6.75 15.59
C LEU A 24 -7.41 -5.29 16.09
N ASP A 25 -6.87 -4.39 15.28
CA ASP A 25 -6.66 -2.99 15.65
C ASP A 25 -8.02 -2.26 15.73
N GLY A 26 -8.37 -1.85 16.95
CA GLY A 26 -9.62 -1.18 17.23
C GLY A 26 -9.75 0.16 16.52
N GLU A 27 -8.67 0.93 16.35
CA GLU A 27 -8.69 2.22 15.68
C GLU A 27 -8.84 2.08 14.16
N MET A 28 -8.24 1.03 13.58
CA MET A 28 -8.38 0.71 12.17
C MET A 28 -9.82 0.33 11.84
N LEU A 29 -10.42 -0.56 12.64
CA LEU A 29 -11.82 -0.96 12.48
C LEU A 29 -12.78 0.22 12.67
N ASP A 30 -12.53 1.09 13.64
CA ASP A 30 -13.32 2.30 13.84
C ASP A 30 -13.22 3.26 12.65
N SER A 31 -12.02 3.40 12.08
CA SER A 31 -11.78 4.24 10.90
C SER A 31 -12.53 3.71 9.67
N ILE A 32 -12.50 2.40 9.45
CA ILE A 32 -13.23 1.73 8.36
C ILE A 32 -14.74 1.84 8.57
N ALA A 33 -15.24 1.61 9.78
CA ALA A 33 -16.66 1.72 10.09
C ALA A 33 -17.20 3.13 9.85
N ARG A 34 -16.41 4.17 10.21
CA ARG A 34 -16.77 5.57 9.93
C ARG A 34 -16.74 5.91 8.45
N PHE A 35 -15.82 5.32 7.69
CA PHE A 35 -15.72 5.53 6.25
C PHE A 35 -16.91 4.91 5.49
N TYR A 36 -17.23 3.63 5.77
CA TYR A 36 -18.30 2.93 5.04
C TYR A 36 -19.71 3.22 5.57
N TYR A 37 -19.88 3.50 6.86
CA TYR A 37 -21.19 3.64 7.50
C TYR A 37 -21.29 4.88 8.42
N PRO A 38 -20.95 6.10 7.95
CA PRO A 38 -20.79 7.28 8.81
C PRO A 38 -22.03 7.59 9.66
N ARG A 39 -23.23 7.44 9.11
CA ARG A 39 -24.50 7.72 9.82
C ARG A 39 -24.83 6.65 10.86
N LEU A 40 -24.60 5.37 10.55
CA LEU A 40 -24.91 4.25 11.45
C LEU A 40 -23.87 4.13 12.56
N THR A 41 -22.59 4.40 12.26
CA THR A 41 -21.50 4.36 13.25
C THR A 41 -21.70 5.39 14.36
N ARG A 42 -22.41 6.51 14.08
CA ARG A 42 -22.79 7.49 15.10
C ARG A 42 -23.86 6.97 16.07
N ILE A 43 -24.71 6.03 15.63
CA ILE A 43 -25.85 5.52 16.41
C ILE A 43 -25.50 4.20 17.08
N PHE A 44 -24.78 3.31 16.40
CA PHE A 44 -24.40 1.98 16.86
C PHE A 44 -22.91 1.68 16.57
N PRO A 45 -21.97 2.35 17.26
CA PRO A 45 -20.55 2.24 16.97
C PRO A 45 -20.01 0.81 17.07
N GLU A 46 -20.31 0.09 18.15
CA GLU A 46 -19.84 -1.29 18.36
C GLU A 46 -20.39 -2.28 17.33
N ALA A 47 -21.66 -2.14 16.94
CA ALA A 47 -22.27 -2.99 15.92
C ALA A 47 -21.60 -2.78 14.56
N MET A 48 -21.32 -1.53 14.18
CA MET A 48 -20.66 -1.20 12.92
C MET A 48 -19.18 -1.63 12.91
N LYS A 49 -18.51 -1.56 14.06
CA LYS A 49 -17.15 -2.09 14.22
C LYS A 49 -17.09 -3.59 13.98
N ASN A 50 -18.02 -4.35 14.58
CA ASN A 50 -18.12 -5.80 14.38
C ASN A 50 -18.45 -6.15 12.92
N ALA A 51 -19.36 -5.40 12.29
CA ALA A 51 -19.67 -5.58 10.87
C ALA A 51 -18.47 -5.29 9.96
N ALA A 52 -17.73 -4.20 10.22
CA ALA A 52 -16.51 -3.86 9.51
C ALA A 52 -15.44 -4.94 9.66
N SER A 53 -15.21 -5.43 10.88
CA SER A 53 -14.27 -6.52 11.15
C SER A 53 -14.64 -7.79 10.40
N LYS A 54 -15.91 -8.22 10.45
CA LYS A 54 -16.37 -9.40 9.74
C LYS A 54 -16.16 -9.28 8.24
N LYS A 55 -16.59 -8.15 7.65
CA LYS A 55 -16.45 -7.90 6.21
C LYS A 55 -14.98 -7.88 5.79
N LEU A 56 -14.12 -7.21 6.55
CA LEU A 56 -12.70 -7.13 6.23
C LEU A 56 -12.04 -8.51 6.32
N ARG A 57 -12.34 -9.30 7.37
CA ARG A 57 -11.89 -10.70 7.52
C ARG A 57 -12.30 -11.58 6.35
N GLU A 58 -13.52 -11.42 5.85
CA GLU A 58 -14.01 -12.17 4.68
C GLU A 58 -13.24 -11.81 3.41
N GLN A 59 -12.96 -10.52 3.18
CA GLN A 59 -12.24 -10.04 2.00
C GLN A 59 -10.78 -10.48 1.96
N VAL A 60 -10.12 -10.49 3.13
CA VAL A 60 -8.70 -10.84 3.23
C VAL A 60 -8.47 -12.29 3.66
N LYS A 61 -9.53 -13.11 3.64
CA LYS A 61 -9.46 -14.52 4.07
C LYS A 61 -8.49 -15.33 3.22
N THR A 62 -8.42 -15.03 1.93
CA THR A 62 -7.58 -15.72 0.94
C THR A 62 -6.21 -15.07 0.76
N VAL A 63 -5.90 -14.02 1.54
CA VAL A 63 -4.64 -13.29 1.44
C VAL A 63 -3.58 -13.99 2.28
N HIS A 64 -2.55 -14.48 1.61
CA HIS A 64 -1.44 -15.22 2.21
C HIS A 64 -0.06 -14.74 1.76
N ASP A 65 0.01 -13.95 0.69
CA ASP A 65 1.24 -13.47 0.07
C ASP A 65 1.03 -12.08 -0.55
N VAL A 66 2.09 -11.48 -1.07
CA VAL A 66 2.03 -10.14 -1.68
C VAL A 66 1.06 -10.15 -2.87
N LYS A 67 1.08 -11.21 -3.69
CA LYS A 67 0.26 -11.31 -4.90
C LYS A 67 -1.24 -11.29 -4.60
N SER A 68 -1.69 -12.17 -3.71
CA SER A 68 -3.09 -12.24 -3.27
C SER A 68 -3.56 -10.93 -2.61
N MET A 69 -2.67 -10.22 -1.92
CA MET A 69 -2.97 -8.86 -1.43
C MET A 69 -3.17 -7.88 -2.60
N GLN A 70 -2.31 -7.91 -3.62
CA GLN A 70 -2.45 -7.05 -4.80
C GLN A 70 -3.73 -7.35 -5.58
N ASP A 71 -4.17 -8.61 -5.66
CA ASP A 71 -5.43 -8.99 -6.31
C ASP A 71 -6.64 -8.35 -5.61
N VAL A 72 -6.64 -8.31 -4.27
CA VAL A 72 -7.69 -7.62 -3.50
C VAL A 72 -7.68 -6.12 -3.78
N ILE A 73 -6.49 -5.50 -3.81
CA ILE A 73 -6.33 -4.06 -4.10
C ILE A 73 -6.79 -3.74 -5.53
N ALA A 74 -6.45 -4.58 -6.50
CA ALA A 74 -6.88 -4.44 -7.90
C ALA A 74 -8.41 -4.43 -8.02
N GLY A 75 -9.10 -5.37 -7.36
CA GLY A 75 -10.56 -5.40 -7.38
C GLY A 75 -11.21 -4.15 -6.77
N TYR A 76 -10.58 -3.54 -5.76
CA TYR A 76 -11.02 -2.24 -5.23
C TYR A 76 -10.81 -1.09 -6.22
N MET A 77 -9.65 -1.08 -6.89
CA MET A 77 -9.32 -0.09 -7.91
C MET A 77 -10.25 -0.19 -9.11
N ASP A 78 -10.55 -1.41 -9.59
CA ASP A 78 -11.52 -1.66 -10.67
C ASP A 78 -12.85 -0.98 -10.37
N LYS A 79 -13.40 -1.26 -9.18
CA LYS A 79 -14.67 -0.69 -8.75
C LYS A 79 -14.60 0.83 -8.66
N MET A 80 -13.56 1.37 -8.06
CA MET A 80 -13.39 2.81 -7.90
C MET A 80 -13.28 3.52 -9.25
N ILE A 81 -12.49 3.00 -10.18
CA ILE A 81 -12.33 3.58 -11.51
C ILE A 81 -13.67 3.54 -12.26
N GLN A 82 -14.35 2.40 -12.26
CA GLN A 82 -15.66 2.24 -12.91
C GLN A 82 -16.72 3.19 -12.33
N ASP A 83 -16.74 3.37 -11.01
CA ASP A 83 -17.78 4.16 -10.33
C ASP A 83 -17.48 5.67 -10.35
N THR A 84 -16.22 6.10 -10.48
CA THR A 84 -15.81 7.50 -10.19
C THR A 84 -15.02 8.19 -11.29
N THR A 85 -14.55 7.47 -12.32
CA THR A 85 -13.70 8.03 -13.37
C THR A 85 -14.46 8.10 -14.69
N THR A 86 -14.37 9.24 -15.39
CA THR A 86 -14.96 9.38 -16.73
C THR A 86 -14.17 8.59 -17.76
N GLU A 87 -12.85 8.74 -17.76
CA GLU A 87 -11.95 8.07 -18.69
C GLU A 87 -10.57 7.95 -18.05
N LEU A 88 -9.92 6.80 -18.27
CA LEU A 88 -8.56 6.54 -17.84
C LEU A 88 -7.81 5.87 -18.99
N THR A 89 -6.75 6.52 -19.47
CA THR A 89 -5.94 6.05 -20.61
C THR A 89 -4.49 5.86 -20.20
N ASN A 90 -3.78 5.03 -20.96
CA ASN A 90 -2.34 4.83 -20.81
C ASN A 90 -1.70 4.75 -22.20
N SER A 91 -0.39 5.00 -22.26
CA SER A 91 0.43 4.80 -23.45
C SER A 91 1.85 4.45 -23.04
N GLY A 92 2.57 3.71 -23.89
CA GLY A 92 3.97 3.37 -23.68
C GLY A 92 4.23 2.17 -22.77
N LEU A 93 3.18 1.50 -22.26
CA LEU A 93 3.34 0.24 -21.51
C LEU A 93 3.93 -0.86 -22.39
N GLU A 94 3.64 -0.85 -23.69
CA GLU A 94 4.20 -1.77 -24.68
C GLU A 94 5.73 -1.69 -24.82
N HIS A 95 6.36 -0.63 -24.31
CA HIS A 95 7.82 -0.50 -24.30
C HIS A 95 8.48 -1.15 -23.07
N LEU A 96 7.69 -1.57 -22.08
CA LEU A 96 8.18 -2.30 -20.91
C LEU A 96 8.48 -3.74 -21.31
N LYS A 97 9.68 -4.20 -20.96
CA LYS A 97 10.14 -5.56 -21.22
C LYS A 97 10.06 -6.37 -19.93
N ASP A 98 9.53 -7.57 -20.03
CA ASP A 98 9.50 -8.50 -18.91
C ASP A 98 10.91 -8.85 -18.42
N GLY A 99 11.02 -9.13 -17.11
CA GLY A 99 12.29 -9.48 -16.46
C GLY A 99 13.27 -8.31 -16.32
N ARG A 100 12.82 -7.07 -16.53
CA ARG A 100 13.62 -5.86 -16.24
C ARG A 100 12.99 -5.04 -15.13
N ASN A 101 13.84 -4.54 -14.25
CA ASN A 101 13.45 -3.58 -13.22
C ASN A 101 13.46 -2.16 -13.80
N TYR A 102 12.45 -1.37 -13.43
CA TYR A 102 12.27 0.00 -13.91
C TYR A 102 12.11 0.96 -12.72
N LEU A 103 12.69 2.15 -12.85
CA LEU A 103 12.42 3.27 -11.94
C LEU A 103 11.40 4.20 -12.61
N PHE A 104 10.19 4.22 -12.08
CA PHE A 104 9.14 5.12 -12.53
C PHE A 104 9.26 6.47 -11.82
N ILE A 105 9.33 7.55 -12.60
CA ILE A 105 9.39 8.92 -12.09
C ILE A 105 8.12 9.63 -12.55
N SER A 106 7.29 10.02 -11.59
CA SER A 106 6.04 10.75 -11.85
C SER A 106 6.13 12.16 -11.29
N ASN A 107 5.33 13.06 -11.86
CA ASN A 107 4.93 14.26 -11.14
C ASN A 107 4.05 13.87 -9.94
N HIS A 108 3.97 14.75 -8.94
CA HIS A 108 3.29 14.44 -7.68
C HIS A 108 2.09 15.36 -7.51
N ARG A 109 0.91 14.88 -7.90
CA ARG A 109 -0.35 15.59 -7.68
C ARG A 109 -1.12 14.99 -6.52
N ASP A 110 -1.03 13.67 -6.35
CA ASP A 110 -1.61 12.94 -5.23
C ASP A 110 -0.71 11.77 -4.78
N ILE A 111 -0.30 11.78 -3.52
CA ILE A 111 0.63 10.80 -2.97
C ILE A 111 0.10 9.37 -2.91
N THR A 112 -1.22 9.20 -2.95
CA THR A 112 -1.87 7.89 -2.85
C THR A 112 -2.41 7.42 -4.20
N MET A 113 -3.05 8.31 -4.95
CA MET A 113 -3.76 7.96 -6.17
C MET A 113 -2.83 7.80 -7.37
N ASP A 114 -1.78 8.62 -7.48
CA ASP A 114 -0.80 8.53 -8.57
C ASP A 114 -0.20 7.11 -8.68
N PRO A 115 0.40 6.53 -7.61
CA PRO A 115 0.93 5.18 -7.69
C PRO A 115 -0.16 4.10 -7.82
N ALA A 116 -1.37 4.35 -7.29
CA ALA A 116 -2.47 3.40 -7.41
C ALA A 116 -2.92 3.23 -8.87
N PHE A 117 -3.01 4.31 -9.64
CA PHE A 117 -3.34 4.24 -11.07
C PHE A 117 -2.24 3.58 -11.89
N VAL A 118 -0.96 3.84 -11.58
CA VAL A 118 0.14 3.16 -12.28
C VAL A 118 0.14 1.67 -11.96
N ASN A 119 -0.06 1.29 -10.69
CA ASN A 119 -0.20 -0.13 -10.32
C ASN A 119 -1.37 -0.80 -11.02
N TYR A 120 -2.51 -0.14 -11.09
CA TYR A 120 -3.68 -0.63 -11.81
C TYR A 120 -3.35 -0.94 -13.28
N MET A 121 -2.68 -0.01 -13.96
CA MET A 121 -2.28 -0.19 -15.36
C MET A 121 -1.28 -1.32 -15.55
N LEU A 122 -0.27 -1.42 -14.68
CA LEU A 122 0.72 -2.49 -14.72
C LEU A 122 0.07 -3.86 -14.45
N TYR A 123 -0.81 -3.94 -13.46
CA TYR A 123 -1.53 -5.16 -13.09
C TYR A 123 -2.36 -5.70 -14.28
N HIS A 124 -3.15 -4.83 -14.92
CA HIS A 124 -3.96 -5.22 -16.08
C HIS A 124 -3.14 -5.50 -17.34
N ALA A 125 -1.93 -4.94 -17.45
CA ALA A 125 -0.98 -5.26 -18.50
C ALA A 125 -0.19 -6.56 -18.23
N GLY A 126 -0.36 -7.20 -17.08
CA GLY A 126 0.34 -8.42 -16.69
C GLY A 126 1.76 -8.21 -16.15
N HIS A 127 2.14 -6.98 -15.85
CA HIS A 127 3.43 -6.65 -15.23
C HIS A 127 3.34 -6.68 -13.69
N GLU A 128 4.50 -6.78 -13.04
CA GLU A 128 4.58 -6.60 -11.59
C GLU A 128 4.25 -5.16 -11.18
N THR A 129 3.54 -5.01 -10.07
CA THR A 129 3.21 -3.69 -9.51
C THR A 129 4.42 -3.01 -8.88
N LEU A 130 4.37 -1.69 -8.75
CA LEU A 130 5.43 -0.85 -8.20
C LEU A 130 5.73 -1.17 -6.74
N GLN A 131 6.93 -0.76 -6.33
CA GLN A 131 7.20 -0.41 -4.94
C GLN A 131 7.14 1.11 -4.77
N ILE A 132 6.44 1.58 -3.74
CA ILE A 132 6.06 2.99 -3.62
C ILE A 132 6.89 3.68 -2.53
N ALA A 133 7.56 4.77 -2.87
CA ALA A 133 8.26 5.59 -1.87
C ALA A 133 7.24 6.41 -1.06
N ILE A 134 7.17 6.21 0.27
CA ILE A 134 6.29 6.99 1.14
C ILE A 134 7.06 7.65 2.29
N GLY A 135 6.76 8.92 2.55
CA GLY A 135 7.34 9.66 3.66
C GLY A 135 6.77 9.23 5.01
N ASP A 136 7.64 9.05 6.01
CA ASP A 136 7.26 8.74 7.40
C ASP A 136 6.31 9.76 8.04
N ASN A 137 6.30 11.00 7.55
CA ASN A 137 5.45 12.08 8.02
C ASN A 137 3.93 11.81 7.86
N LEU A 138 3.55 10.86 7.00
CA LEU A 138 2.15 10.46 6.79
C LEU A 138 1.75 9.26 7.66
N LEU A 139 2.71 8.59 8.28
CA LEU A 139 2.55 7.32 8.97
C LEU A 139 2.35 7.53 10.48
N LYS A 140 1.37 8.36 10.84
CA LYS A 140 1.15 8.78 12.24
C LYS A 140 0.61 7.67 13.15
N LYS A 141 0.00 6.64 12.58
CA LYS A 141 -0.60 5.51 13.31
C LYS A 141 0.05 4.20 12.88
N PRO A 142 0.31 3.25 13.79
CA PRO A 142 0.96 1.98 13.46
C PRO A 142 0.28 1.22 12.32
N PHE A 143 -1.06 1.07 12.36
CA PHE A 143 -1.79 0.36 11.30
C PHE A 143 -1.66 1.03 9.92
N VAL A 144 -1.42 2.34 9.85
CA VAL A 144 -1.23 3.06 8.58
C VAL A 144 0.13 2.70 8.00
N THR A 145 1.18 2.65 8.83
CA THR A 145 2.50 2.15 8.43
C THR A 145 2.38 0.75 7.85
N ASP A 146 1.69 -0.14 8.57
CA ASP A 146 1.56 -1.53 8.15
C ASP A 146 0.78 -1.67 6.85
N LEU A 147 -0.33 -0.95 6.71
CA LEU A 147 -1.13 -0.95 5.48
C LEU A 147 -0.33 -0.46 4.27
N MET A 148 0.48 0.58 4.42
CA MET A 148 1.33 1.09 3.33
C MET A 148 2.39 0.08 2.93
N ARG A 149 3.03 -0.58 3.91
CA ARG A 149 4.03 -1.63 3.65
C ARG A 149 3.43 -2.91 3.05
N LEU A 150 2.19 -3.26 3.41
CA LEU A 150 1.42 -4.32 2.75
C LEU A 150 1.12 -3.95 1.29
N ASN A 151 0.89 -2.66 1.00
CA ASN A 151 0.74 -2.13 -0.36
C ASN A 151 2.10 -1.82 -1.03
N LYS A 152 3.10 -2.68 -0.82
CA LYS A 152 4.44 -2.57 -1.43
C LYS A 152 5.15 -1.23 -1.23
N SER A 153 4.80 -0.45 -0.21
CA SER A 153 5.45 0.84 0.03
C SER A 153 6.72 0.67 0.87
N PHE A 154 7.77 1.40 0.51
CA PHE A 154 9.00 1.52 1.30
C PHE A 154 9.08 2.91 1.93
N ILE A 155 9.63 2.96 3.15
CA ILE A 155 9.62 4.14 4.00
C ILE A 155 10.81 5.05 3.69
N VAL A 156 10.52 6.33 3.53
CA VAL A 156 11.49 7.43 3.42
C VAL A 156 11.41 8.24 4.71
N HIS A 157 12.46 8.19 5.52
CA HIS A 157 12.52 8.98 6.75
C HIS A 157 12.80 10.46 6.44
N ARG A 158 11.78 11.31 6.57
CA ARG A 158 11.86 12.75 6.28
C ARG A 158 12.06 13.59 7.53
N SER A 159 11.76 13.04 8.69
CA SER A 159 11.75 13.79 9.96
C SER A 159 13.12 13.82 10.66
N LEU A 160 14.09 13.01 10.17
CA LEU A 160 15.44 12.92 10.73
C LEU A 160 16.29 14.17 10.44
N LYS A 161 17.32 14.40 11.26
CA LYS A 161 18.23 15.55 11.12
C LYS A 161 19.70 15.13 11.23
N GLY A 162 20.59 15.96 10.68
CA GLY A 162 22.03 15.81 10.82
C GLY A 162 22.55 14.45 10.31
N ARG A 163 23.34 13.77 11.14
CA ARG A 163 24.02 12.51 10.79
C ARG A 163 23.05 11.36 10.53
N GLU A 164 21.93 11.30 11.26
CA GLU A 164 20.92 10.26 11.12
C GLU A 164 20.22 10.35 9.76
N LEU A 165 19.91 11.57 9.31
CA LEU A 165 19.35 11.81 7.98
C LEU A 165 20.31 11.29 6.89
N LEU A 166 21.61 11.58 7.00
CA LEU A 166 22.60 11.09 6.03
C LEU A 166 22.67 9.56 6.00
N GLN A 167 22.63 8.90 7.17
CA GLN A 167 22.62 7.44 7.25
C GLN A 167 21.36 6.85 6.62
N SER A 168 20.19 7.43 6.90
CA SER A 168 18.93 7.00 6.29
C SER A 168 18.91 7.19 4.78
N LEU A 169 19.43 8.31 4.26
CA LEU A 169 19.51 8.55 2.81
C LEU A 169 20.46 7.58 2.12
N LYS A 170 21.57 7.21 2.77
CA LYS A 170 22.47 6.16 2.27
C LYS A 170 21.77 4.81 2.21
N LEU A 171 21.10 4.40 3.28
CA LEU A 171 20.34 3.14 3.31
C LEU A 171 19.24 3.10 2.24
N LEU A 172 18.53 4.23 2.06
CA LEU A 172 17.51 4.38 1.02
C LEU A 172 18.09 4.25 -0.38
N SER A 173 19.20 4.92 -0.66
CA SER A 173 19.89 4.84 -1.95
C SER A 173 20.36 3.41 -2.25
N GLU A 174 20.95 2.73 -1.26
CA GLU A 174 21.35 1.33 -1.38
C GLU A 174 20.16 0.41 -1.64
N TYR A 175 19.02 0.66 -0.99
CA TYR A 175 17.79 -0.09 -1.21
C TYR A 175 17.22 0.13 -2.62
N MET A 176 17.14 1.38 -3.07
CA MET A 176 16.69 1.71 -4.42
C MET A 176 17.59 1.06 -5.47
N HIS A 177 18.91 1.12 -5.26
CA HIS A 177 19.88 0.45 -6.14
C HIS A 177 19.67 -1.07 -6.13
N HIS A 178 19.45 -1.68 -4.97
CA HIS A 178 19.15 -3.11 -4.86
C HIS A 178 17.87 -3.52 -5.61
N CYS A 179 16.85 -2.66 -5.63
CA CYS A 179 15.58 -2.95 -6.33
C CYS A 179 15.67 -2.83 -7.85
N VAL A 180 16.56 -1.96 -8.37
CA VAL A 180 16.65 -1.70 -9.83
C VAL A 180 17.82 -2.40 -10.51
N SER A 181 18.76 -2.96 -9.74
CA SER A 181 19.87 -3.76 -10.27
C SER A 181 19.44 -5.19 -10.56
#